data_AF-A0AAW1GTM8-F1
#
_entry.id   AF-A0AAW1GTM8-F1
#
_cell.length_a   1.000
_cell.length_b   1.000
_cell.length_c   1.000
_cell.angle_alpha   90.00
_cell.angle_beta   90.00
_cell.angle_gamma   90.00
#
_symmetry.space_group_name_H-M   'P 1'
#
loop_
_entity.id
_entity.type
_entity.pdbx_description
1 polymer ?
#
loop_
_entity_poly.entity_id
_entity_poly.type
_entity_poly.pdbx_seq_one_letter_code
_entity_poly.pdbx_strand_id
1 'polypeptide(L)'
;MGIQKFVFFSIHNCDKHPEVPLMEIKYCTEKFLQDSGLNHVTIRLCGFMQGLIGQYAVPILEEKSVWGTDAPTRIAYMDTQGIARLTFIALRNENLNRKLLTFAGPRAWTAQEGAMYA
;
A
#
# COMPACT_ATOMS: atom_id res chain seq x y z
N MET A 1 29.31 -2.25 11.52
CA MET A 1 28.27 -3.05 10.81
C MET A 1 27.38 -2.08 10.05
N GLY A 2 27.19 -2.29 8.75
CA GLY A 2 26.30 -1.48 7.91
C GLY A 2 24.90 -2.11 7.75
N ILE A 3 23.98 -1.40 7.10
CA ILE A 3 22.63 -1.89 6.78
C ILE A 3 22.73 -3.14 5.89
N GLN A 4 22.18 -4.26 6.34
CA GLN A 4 22.26 -5.55 5.62
C GLN A 4 21.17 -5.70 4.55
N LYS A 5 19.97 -5.18 4.83
CA LYS A 5 18.83 -5.21 3.91
C LYS A 5 17.91 -4.03 4.21
N PHE A 6 17.56 -3.29 3.17
CA PHE A 6 16.63 -2.16 3.25
C PHE A 6 15.22 -2.57 2.80
N VAL A 7 14.19 -2.18 3.52
CA VAL A 7 12.79 -2.39 3.10
C VAL A 7 12.20 -1.05 2.75
N PHE A 8 11.72 -0.90 1.52
CA PHE A 8 11.06 0.32 1.07
C PHE A 8 9.58 0.08 0.82
N PHE A 9 8.73 0.90 1.45
CA PHE A 9 7.31 0.92 1.16
C PHE A 9 6.98 2.00 0.14
N SER A 10 6.38 1.56 -0.95
CA SER A 10 5.90 2.38 -2.06
C SER A 10 4.38 2.22 -2.22
N ILE A 11 3.81 2.89 -3.21
CA ILE A 11 2.37 2.94 -3.44
C ILE A 11 2.03 2.14 -4.69
N HIS A 12 0.95 1.35 -4.60
CA HIS A 12 0.42 0.61 -5.75
C HIS A 12 0.18 1.54 -6.95
N ASN A 13 0.62 1.14 -8.15
CA ASN A 13 0.52 1.91 -9.39
C ASN A 13 1.19 3.31 -9.39
N CYS A 14 2.18 3.56 -8.51
CA CYS A 14 2.88 4.86 -8.50
C CYS A 14 3.53 5.24 -9.86
N ASP A 15 3.91 4.24 -10.66
CA ASP A 15 4.46 4.39 -12.01
C ASP A 15 3.44 4.86 -13.07
N LYS A 16 2.14 4.71 -12.79
CA LYS A 16 1.07 5.07 -13.72
C LYS A 16 0.52 6.48 -13.51
N HIS A 17 0.92 7.13 -12.42
CA HIS A 17 0.39 8.42 -12.00
C HIS A 17 1.51 9.45 -11.72
N PRO A 18 2.43 9.71 -12.67
CA PRO A 18 3.53 10.65 -12.47
C PRO A 18 3.03 12.09 -12.23
N GLU A 19 1.80 12.42 -12.62
CA GLU A 19 1.15 13.71 -12.37
C GLU A 19 0.89 13.97 -10.88
N VAL A 20 0.88 12.93 -10.04
CA VAL A 20 0.69 13.06 -8.59
C VAL A 20 2.07 13.11 -7.92
N PRO A 21 2.48 14.23 -7.27
CA PRO A 21 3.84 14.39 -6.76
C PRO A 21 4.28 13.29 -5.77
N LEU A 22 3.33 12.79 -4.95
CA LEU A 22 3.60 11.69 -4.04
C LEU A 22 3.84 10.36 -4.78
N MET A 23 3.15 10.11 -5.89
CA MET A 23 3.35 8.91 -6.69
C MET A 23 4.69 8.99 -7.43
N GLU A 24 5.01 10.16 -7.99
CA GLU A 24 6.27 10.43 -8.68
C GLU A 24 7.47 10.22 -7.75
N ILE A 25 7.51 10.85 -6.57
CA ILE A 25 8.65 10.72 -5.65
C ILE A 25 8.83 9.26 -5.20
N LYS A 26 7.74 8.51 -5.01
CA LYS A 26 7.81 7.08 -4.67
C LYS A 26 8.40 6.29 -5.82
N TYR A 27 7.92 6.48 -7.04
CA TYR A 27 8.43 5.80 -8.23
C TYR A 27 9.92 6.12 -8.49
N CYS A 28 10.31 7.38 -8.39
CA CYS A 28 11.71 7.81 -8.49
C CYS A 28 12.59 7.15 -7.42
N THR A 29 12.08 7.00 -6.19
CA THR A 29 12.80 6.30 -5.12
C THR A 29 12.96 4.81 -5.42
N GLU A 30 11.95 4.16 -6.03
CA GLU A 30 12.08 2.75 -6.45
C GLU A 30 13.22 2.58 -7.47
N LYS A 31 13.31 3.48 -8.46
CA LYS A 31 14.38 3.48 -9.47
C LYS A 31 15.74 3.73 -8.84
N PHE A 32 15.83 4.73 -7.96
CA PHE A 32 17.06 5.00 -7.23
C PHE A 32 17.55 3.78 -6.43
N LEU A 33 16.66 3.09 -5.71
CA LEU A 33 17.02 1.88 -4.97
C LEU A 33 17.45 0.74 -5.88
N GLN A 34 16.76 0.55 -7.02
CA GLN A 34 17.11 -0.44 -8.03
C GLN A 34 18.56 -0.26 -8.53
N ASP A 35 18.96 1.00 -8.76
CA ASP A 35 20.26 1.37 -9.33
C ASP A 35 21.36 1.52 -8.27
N SER A 36 21.01 1.76 -7.00
CA SER A 36 21.96 2.01 -5.90
C SER A 36 22.92 0.86 -5.57
N GLY A 37 22.64 -0.35 -6.05
CA GLY A 37 23.38 -1.56 -5.69
C GLY A 37 23.08 -2.10 -4.29
N LEU A 38 22.28 -1.40 -3.47
CA LEU A 38 21.90 -1.83 -2.14
C LEU A 38 21.07 -3.11 -2.17
N ASN A 39 21.30 -3.99 -1.20
CA ASN A 39 20.38 -5.09 -0.94
C ASN A 39 19.08 -4.54 -0.34
N HIS A 40 17.99 -4.63 -1.10
CA HIS A 40 16.70 -4.07 -0.69
C HIS A 40 15.54 -4.96 -1.10
N VAL A 41 14.35 -4.70 -0.57
CA VAL A 41 13.08 -5.17 -1.13
C VAL A 41 12.12 -4.00 -1.17
N THR A 42 11.52 -3.78 -2.34
CA THR A 42 10.52 -2.73 -2.54
C THR A 42 9.14 -3.36 -2.49
N ILE A 43 8.26 -2.82 -1.66
CA ILE A 43 6.90 -3.34 -1.45
C ILE A 43 5.93 -2.21 -1.76
N ARG A 44 5.17 -2.34 -2.86
CA ARG A 44 4.04 -1.47 -3.18
C ARG A 44 2.82 -1.90 -2.38
N LEU A 45 2.29 -1.00 -1.55
CA LEU A 45 1.11 -1.25 -0.73
C LEU A 45 -0.14 -0.67 -1.39
N CYS A 46 -1.25 -1.39 -1.24
CA CYS A 46 -2.60 -0.88 -1.53
C CYS A 46 -3.15 -0.05 -0.35
N GLY A 47 -4.45 0.27 -0.36
CA GLY A 47 -5.09 0.96 0.76
C GLY A 47 -5.03 0.14 2.06
N PHE A 48 -5.02 0.81 3.22
CA PHE A 48 -5.05 0.15 4.52
C PHE A 48 -6.48 0.04 5.04
N MET A 49 -6.88 -1.15 5.51
CA MET A 49 -8.20 -1.35 6.13
C MET A 49 -8.39 -0.47 7.38
N GLN A 50 -7.32 -0.25 8.15
CA GLN A 50 -7.30 0.59 9.34
C GLN A 50 -7.71 2.04 9.05
N GLY A 51 -7.39 2.55 7.86
CA GLY A 51 -7.81 3.88 7.43
C GLY A 51 -9.32 3.98 7.24
N LEU A 52 -9.97 2.87 6.83
CA LEU A 52 -11.42 2.83 6.64
C LEU A 52 -12.17 2.92 7.97
N ILE A 53 -11.60 2.44 9.07
CA ILE A 53 -12.25 2.51 10.39
C ILE A 53 -12.52 3.96 10.78
N GLY A 54 -11.51 4.83 10.63
CA GLY A 54 -11.66 6.26 10.94
C GLY A 54 -12.51 7.01 9.91
N GLN A 55 -12.49 6.59 8.65
CA GLN A 55 -13.23 7.25 7.57
C GLN A 55 -14.71 6.86 7.49
N TYR A 56 -15.04 5.63 7.84
CA TYR A 56 -16.37 5.05 7.64
C TYR A 56 -16.96 4.57 8.98
N ALA A 57 -16.30 3.63 9.66
CA ALA A 57 -16.90 2.93 10.80
C ALA A 57 -17.26 3.87 11.97
N VAL A 58 -16.35 4.77 12.36
CA VAL A 58 -16.63 5.73 13.46
C VAL A 58 -17.78 6.69 13.09
N PRO A 59 -17.77 7.38 11.92
CA PRO A 59 -18.92 8.18 11.51
C PRO A 59 -20.24 7.43 11.44
N ILE A 60 -20.26 6.20 10.93
CA ILE A 60 -21.48 5.36 10.87
C ILE A 60 -22.01 5.08 12.27
N LEU A 61 -21.14 4.69 13.20
CA LEU A 61 -21.50 4.45 14.61
C LEU A 61 -22.02 5.71 15.31
N GLU A 62 -21.55 6.89 14.89
CA GLU A 62 -21.98 8.20 15.40
C GLU A 62 -23.16 8.80 14.62
N GLU A 63 -23.79 8.05 13.71
CA GLU A 63 -24.88 8.50 12.83
C GLU A 63 -24.54 9.76 12.01
N LYS A 64 -23.26 9.92 11.66
CA LYS A 64 -22.74 11.01 10.84
C LYS A 64 -22.66 10.61 9.37
N SER A 65 -22.84 11.60 8.49
CA SER A 65 -22.65 11.42 7.06
C SER A 65 -21.21 10.99 6.74
N VAL A 66 -21.10 9.95 5.93
CA VAL A 66 -19.85 9.46 5.39
C VAL A 66 -19.60 10.12 4.04
N TRP A 67 -18.39 10.63 3.84
CA TRP A 67 -17.98 11.21 2.56
C TRP A 67 -17.24 10.17 1.73
N GLY A 68 -17.85 9.77 0.61
CA GLY A 68 -17.25 8.91 -0.40
C GLY A 68 -17.04 9.66 -1.72
N THR A 69 -16.51 8.95 -2.72
CA THR A 69 -16.47 9.44 -4.10
C THR A 69 -17.38 8.55 -4.94
N ASP A 70 -18.11 9.12 -5.89
CA ASP A 70 -18.91 8.35 -6.87
C ASP A 70 -18.06 7.79 -8.01
N ALA A 71 -16.74 7.94 -7.95
CA ALA A 71 -15.85 7.40 -8.97
C ALA A 71 -15.93 5.86 -8.99
N PRO A 72 -15.96 5.23 -10.17
CA PRO A 72 -16.01 3.77 -10.31
C PRO A 72 -14.67 3.08 -9.96
N THR A 73 -13.71 3.83 -9.41
CA THR A 73 -12.38 3.35 -9.04
C THR A 73 -12.51 2.29 -7.95
N ARG A 74 -11.93 1.12 -8.22
CA ARG A 74 -11.89 0.02 -7.26
C ARG A 74 -10.53 -0.03 -6.57
N ILE A 75 -10.55 -0.01 -5.25
CA ILE A 75 -9.35 -0.02 -4.42
C ILE A 75 -9.34 -1.32 -3.62
N ALA A 76 -8.23 -2.06 -3.70
CA ALA A 76 -7.97 -3.17 -2.80
C ALA A 76 -7.44 -2.62 -1.47
N TYR A 77 -7.90 -3.21 -0.38
CA TYR A 77 -7.45 -2.87 0.97
C TYR A 77 -6.82 -4.08 1.64
N MET A 78 -5.81 -3.84 2.48
CA MET A 78 -5.17 -4.87 3.26
C MET A 78 -5.01 -4.44 4.71
N ASP A 79 -5.15 -5.41 5.60
CA ASP A 79 -4.90 -5.23 7.03
C ASP A 79 -3.40 -5.01 7.32
N THR A 80 -3.06 -4.05 8.18
CA THR A 80 -1.67 -3.72 8.49
C THR A 80 -0.92 -4.84 9.21
N GLN A 81 -1.59 -5.71 9.98
CA GLN A 81 -0.92 -6.88 10.59
C GLN A 81 -0.58 -7.92 9.51
N GLY A 82 -1.47 -8.11 8.54
CA GLY A 82 -1.19 -8.91 7.35
C GLY A 82 0.03 -8.39 6.57
N ILE A 83 0.07 -7.08 6.32
CA ILE A 83 1.22 -6.42 5.68
C ILE A 83 2.50 -6.62 6.49
N ALA A 84 2.45 -6.47 7.82
CA ALA A 84 3.61 -6.66 8.68
C ALA A 84 4.16 -8.10 8.61
N ARG A 85 3.27 -9.11 8.65
CA ARG A 85 3.65 -10.52 8.53
C ARG A 85 4.30 -10.84 7.19
N LEU A 86 3.69 -10.38 6.08
CA LEU A 86 4.27 -10.58 4.75
C LEU A 86 5.59 -9.84 4.56
N THR A 87 5.71 -8.63 5.12
CA THR A 87 6.97 -7.86 5.11
C THR A 87 8.07 -8.64 5.83
N PHE A 88 7.76 -9.22 6.99
CA PHE A 88 8.73 -10.03 7.74
C PHE A 88 9.20 -11.26 6.95
N ILE A 89 8.27 -11.94 6.25
CA ILE A 89 8.60 -13.05 5.35
C ILE A 89 9.50 -12.58 4.19
N ALA A 90 9.17 -11.44 3.57
CA ALA A 90 9.95 -10.85 2.49
C ALA A 90 11.36 -10.42 2.93
N LEU A 91 11.47 -9.90 4.16
CA LEU A 91 12.74 -9.52 4.77
C LEU A 91 13.66 -10.73 4.94
N ARG A 92 13.13 -11.87 5.40
CA ARG A 92 13.92 -13.09 5.66
C ARG A 92 14.24 -13.93 4.42
N ASN A 93 13.50 -13.74 3.33
CA ASN A 93 13.70 -14.52 2.11
C ASN A 93 14.73 -13.85 1.19
N GLU A 94 15.87 -14.51 1.01
CA GLU A 94 16.96 -14.02 0.16
C GLU A 94 16.59 -14.02 -1.34
N ASN A 95 15.67 -14.90 -1.77
CA ASN A 95 15.18 -14.92 -3.16
C ASN A 95 14.39 -13.66 -3.53
N LEU A 96 13.95 -12.89 -2.52
CA LEU A 96 13.22 -11.63 -2.67
C LEU A 96 14.14 -10.40 -2.57
N ASN A 97 15.45 -10.61 -2.47
CA ASN A 97 16.43 -9.53 -2.54
C ASN A 97 16.37 -8.85 -3.91
N ARG A 98 16.37 -7.51 -3.90
CA ARG A 98 16.25 -6.60 -5.04
C ARG A 98 15.00 -6.85 -5.89
N LYS A 99 13.93 -7.37 -5.28
CA LYS A 99 12.64 -7.57 -5.92
C LYS A 99 11.66 -6.46 -5.55
N LEU A 100 10.72 -6.24 -6.47
CA LEU A 100 9.54 -5.43 -6.26
C LEU A 100 8.34 -6.37 -6.04
N LEU A 101 7.65 -6.17 -4.93
CA LEU A 101 6.43 -6.88 -4.55
C LEU A 101 5.26 -5.92 -4.52
N THR A 102 4.05 -6.45 -4.69
CA THR A 102 2.82 -5.70 -4.45
C THR A 102 1.99 -6.47 -3.43
N PHE A 103 1.64 -5.83 -2.33
CA PHE A 103 0.69 -6.38 -1.36
C PHE A 103 -0.67 -5.72 -1.58
N ALA A 104 -1.65 -6.56 -1.90
CA ALA A 104 -3.02 -6.15 -2.14
C ALA A 104 -3.98 -7.12 -1.46
N GLY A 105 -5.13 -6.60 -1.02
CA GLY A 105 -6.24 -7.44 -0.60
C GLY A 105 -6.74 -8.33 -1.75
N PRO A 106 -7.42 -9.45 -1.41
CA PRO A 106 -7.91 -10.40 -2.41
C PRO A 106 -9.03 -9.85 -3.30
N ARG A 107 -9.66 -8.74 -2.89
CA ARG A 107 -10.76 -8.08 -3.59
C ARG A 107 -10.51 -6.57 -3.60
N ALA A 108 -10.98 -5.92 -4.66
CA ALA A 108 -11.08 -4.47 -4.76
C ALA A 108 -12.54 -4.04 -4.66
N TRP A 109 -12.79 -2.93 -3.98
CA TRP A 109 -14.12 -2.39 -3.71
C TRP A 109 -14.23 -0.96 -4.25
N THR A 110 -15.41 -0.57 -4.72
CA THR A 110 -15.74 0.86 -4.86
C THR A 110 -15.90 1.51 -3.48
N ALA A 111 -15.92 2.85 -3.42
CA ALA A 111 -16.15 3.56 -2.17
C ALA A 111 -17.52 3.18 -1.54
N GLN A 112 -18.56 3.06 -2.39
CA GLN A 112 -19.90 2.64 -1.95
C GLN A 112 -19.94 1.20 -1.45
N GLU A 113 -19.29 0.27 -2.16
CA GLU A 113 -19.16 -1.12 -1.69
C GLU A 113 -18.42 -1.16 -0.35
N GLY A 114 -17.29 -0.45 -0.25
CA GLY A 114 -16.47 -0.42 0.97
C GLY A 114 -17.23 0.10 2.19
N ALA A 115 -18.05 1.14 2.02
CA ALA A 115 -18.88 1.69 3.10
C ALA A 115 -19.98 0.72 3.57
N MET A 116 -20.49 -0.16 2.70
CA MET A 116 -21.52 -1.14 3.07
C MET A 116 -20.97 -2.29 3.93
N TYR A 117 -19.66 -2.57 3.86
CA TYR A 117 -19.01 -3.65 4.61
C TYR A 117 -18.17 -3.14 5.80
N ALA A 118 -18.20 -1.83 6.08
CA ALA A 118 -17.53 -1.20 7.23
C ALA A 118 -18.48 -1.12 8.43
#